data_AF-A0A168LAD6-F1
#
_entry.id   AF-A0A168LAD6-F1
#
_cell.length_a   1.000
_cell.length_b   1.000
_cell.length_c   1.000
_cell.angle_alpha   90.00
_cell.angle_beta   90.00
_cell.angle_gamma   90.00
#
_symmetry.space_group_name_H-M   'P 1'
#
loop_
_entity.id
_entity.type
_entity.pdbx_description
1 polymer ?
#
loop_
_entity_poly.entity_id
_entity_poly.type
_entity_poly.pdbx_seq_one_letter_code
_entity_poly.pdbx_strand_id
1 'polypeptide(L)'
;MNTNGSTPPMAPPSTLSPMPTTSSPRSDFRNATIENHWNDPPKKIFHKSNHHEGDELDIEDLKTRLNALVKTCQASFTTGPNKRIADDTAKRIQAMLKDMDDEKVATNVIVAISDLCQGLEEKDWEKALTIHRQLMTTEYERHGSWLLGLKRLIDLSEKAPSS
;
A
#
# COMPACT_ATOMS: atom_id res chain seq x y z
N MET A 1 -77.71 -13.64 -6.09
CA MET A 1 -76.82 -13.81 -7.26
C MET A 1 -75.38 -13.64 -6.78
N ASN A 2 -74.75 -14.68 -6.26
CA ASN A 2 -73.31 -14.67 -6.03
C ASN A 2 -72.76 -16.03 -6.42
N THR A 3 -71.77 -15.99 -7.30
CA THR A 3 -71.18 -17.05 -8.11
C THR A 3 -69.99 -17.71 -7.41
N ASN A 4 -69.84 -19.02 -7.66
CA ASN A 4 -68.62 -19.84 -7.83
C ASN A 4 -67.37 -19.59 -6.93
N GLY A 5 -66.67 -20.62 -6.44
CA GLY A 5 -66.61 -21.99 -6.93
C GLY A 5 -65.79 -22.94 -6.04
N SER A 6 -65.88 -24.21 -6.45
CA SER A 6 -65.53 -25.46 -5.78
C SER A 6 -64.03 -25.79 -5.73
N THR A 7 -63.62 -26.53 -4.69
CA THR A 7 -62.73 -27.71 -4.79
C THR A 7 -63.04 -28.73 -3.65
N PRO A 8 -63.18 -30.03 -3.95
CA PRO A 8 -63.14 -31.15 -2.99
C PRO A 8 -61.86 -32.01 -3.20
N PRO A 9 -61.69 -33.19 -2.57
CA PRO A 9 -61.71 -33.52 -1.15
C PRO A 9 -60.35 -34.14 -0.68
N MET A 10 -60.28 -34.39 0.63
CA MET A 10 -59.17 -34.92 1.42
C MET A 10 -58.75 -36.36 1.04
N ALA A 11 -57.44 -36.63 0.95
CA ALA A 11 -56.86 -37.97 0.81
C ALA A 11 -56.16 -38.41 2.13
N PRO A 12 -56.08 -39.73 2.42
CA PRO A 12 -55.81 -40.28 3.76
C PRO A 12 -54.30 -40.37 4.13
N PRO A 13 -53.95 -40.53 5.42
CA PRO A 13 -52.56 -40.66 5.86
C PRO A 13 -52.01 -42.07 5.58
N SER A 14 -50.87 -42.14 4.89
CA SER A 14 -50.12 -43.38 4.70
C SER A 14 -49.23 -43.68 5.90
N THR A 15 -49.32 -44.93 6.36
CA THR A 15 -48.59 -45.55 7.47
C THR A 15 -47.09 -45.66 7.11
N LEU A 16 -46.21 -45.01 7.86
CA LEU A 16 -44.76 -45.17 7.73
C LEU A 16 -44.25 -46.24 8.72
N SER A 17 -43.70 -47.32 8.18
CA SER A 17 -42.97 -48.36 8.91
C SER A 17 -41.67 -47.82 9.53
N PRO A 18 -41.20 -48.37 10.67
CA PRO A 18 -39.95 -47.94 11.30
C PRO A 18 -38.72 -48.47 10.54
N MET A 19 -37.77 -47.57 10.28
CA MET A 19 -36.49 -47.88 9.64
C MET A 19 -35.44 -48.26 10.71
N PRO A 20 -34.54 -49.23 10.45
CA PRO A 20 -33.53 -49.65 11.42
C PRO A 20 -32.49 -48.55 11.68
N THR A 21 -32.22 -48.32 12.96
CA THR A 21 -31.14 -47.47 13.48
C THR A 21 -29.78 -48.00 13.06
N THR A 22 -29.14 -47.35 12.09
CA THR A 22 -27.69 -47.42 11.92
C THR A 22 -27.05 -46.33 12.78
N SER A 23 -26.35 -46.78 13.83
CA SER A 23 -25.56 -45.96 14.72
C SER A 23 -24.34 -45.40 13.98
N SER A 24 -24.38 -44.14 13.57
CA SER A 24 -23.16 -43.40 13.22
C SER A 24 -22.52 -42.86 14.50
N PRO A 25 -21.21 -43.05 14.73
CA PRO A 25 -20.54 -42.52 15.91
C PRO A 25 -20.58 -40.99 15.88
N ARG A 26 -21.11 -40.38 16.95
CA ARG A 26 -21.03 -38.94 17.18
C ARG A 26 -19.55 -38.57 17.33
N SER A 27 -19.01 -37.87 16.34
CA SER A 27 -17.72 -37.19 16.46
C SER A 27 -17.85 -36.06 17.48
N ASP A 28 -17.41 -36.32 18.70
CA ASP A 28 -17.29 -35.34 19.77
C ASP A 28 -16.24 -34.28 19.40
N PHE A 29 -16.63 -33.01 19.30
CA PHE A 29 -15.72 -31.88 19.04
C PHE A 29 -14.64 -31.70 20.13
N ARG A 30 -14.81 -32.34 21.28
CA ARG A 30 -13.90 -32.21 22.44
C ARG A 30 -12.54 -32.84 22.22
N ASN A 31 -12.39 -33.70 21.23
CA ASN A 31 -11.11 -34.35 20.91
C ASN A 31 -10.58 -34.00 19.50
N ALA A 32 -11.12 -32.94 18.89
CA ALA A 32 -10.59 -32.43 17.63
C ALA A 32 -9.25 -31.74 17.90
N THR A 33 -8.16 -32.36 17.48
CA THR A 33 -6.86 -31.70 17.39
C THR A 33 -6.93 -30.76 16.19
N ILE A 34 -7.23 -29.49 16.45
CA ILE A 34 -7.27 -28.43 15.44
C ILE A 34 -5.81 -28.00 15.21
N GLU A 35 -5.19 -28.56 14.18
CA GLU A 35 -3.79 -28.29 13.81
C GLU A 35 -3.59 -26.88 13.21
N ASN A 36 -4.69 -26.20 12.84
CA ASN A 36 -4.67 -24.86 12.27
C ASN A 36 -5.41 -23.86 13.18
N HIS A 37 -4.65 -23.26 14.09
CA HIS A 37 -5.08 -22.19 14.98
C HIS A 37 -5.31 -20.89 14.19
N TRP A 38 -6.57 -20.45 14.08
CA TRP A 38 -6.99 -19.22 13.36
C TRP A 38 -6.46 -17.92 13.99
N ASN A 39 -5.82 -18.02 15.17
CA ASN A 39 -5.27 -16.90 15.93
C ASN A 39 -3.75 -16.99 16.08
N ASP A 40 -3.06 -17.77 15.23
CA ASP A 40 -1.60 -17.64 15.08
C ASP A 40 -1.35 -16.59 13.99
N PRO A 41 -0.99 -15.34 14.33
CA PRO A 41 -0.65 -14.37 13.33
C PRO A 41 0.54 -14.92 12.52
N PRO A 42 0.46 -14.98 11.18
CA PRO A 42 1.55 -15.54 10.39
C PRO A 42 2.86 -14.82 10.73
N LYS A 43 3.86 -15.55 11.23
CA LYS A 43 5.16 -14.98 11.68
C LYS A 43 5.91 -14.20 10.58
N LYS A 44 5.48 -14.29 9.32
CA LYS A 44 5.96 -13.52 8.17
C LYS A 44 5.34 -12.12 8.02
N ILE A 45 4.32 -11.77 8.80
CA ILE A 45 3.75 -10.40 8.75
C ILE A 45 4.48 -9.44 9.69
N PHE A 46 5.21 -9.97 10.68
CA PHE A 46 6.10 -9.18 11.54
C PHE A 46 7.51 -9.14 10.96
N HIS A 47 7.64 -8.72 9.71
CA HIS A 47 8.93 -8.21 9.25
C HIS A 47 9.08 -6.81 9.84
N LYS A 48 9.55 -6.74 11.09
CA LYS A 48 10.27 -5.56 11.55
C LYS A 48 11.44 -5.44 10.57
N SER A 49 11.41 -4.41 9.71
CA SER A 49 12.54 -4.04 8.87
C SER A 49 13.75 -4.10 9.77
N ASN A 50 14.62 -5.07 9.50
CA ASN A 50 15.78 -5.36 10.31
C ASN A 50 16.70 -4.15 10.15
N HIS A 51 16.51 -3.15 11.02
CA HIS A 51 17.28 -1.93 11.02
C HIS A 51 18.67 -2.34 11.44
N HIS A 52 19.56 -2.51 10.46
CA HIS A 52 20.97 -2.74 10.70
C HIS A 52 21.48 -1.50 11.43
N GLU A 53 21.85 -1.64 12.70
CA GLU A 53 22.37 -0.57 13.57
C GLU A 53 23.77 -0.07 13.14
N GLY A 54 24.03 0.10 11.84
CA GLY A 54 25.37 0.41 11.35
C GLY A 54 25.49 1.15 10.03
N ASP A 55 24.39 1.46 9.34
CA ASP A 55 24.43 2.36 8.19
C ASP A 55 23.69 3.63 8.58
N GLU A 56 24.41 4.55 9.20
CA GLU A 56 23.92 5.91 9.43
C GLU A 56 23.67 6.51 8.05
N LEU A 57 22.40 6.56 7.66
CA LEU A 57 22.01 7.13 6.37
C LEU A 57 22.55 8.55 6.29
N ASP A 58 23.44 8.79 5.33
CA ASP A 58 23.98 10.11 5.08
C ASP A 58 22.87 11.01 4.50
N ILE A 59 22.25 11.77 5.39
CA ILE A 59 21.16 12.70 5.06
C ILE A 59 21.66 13.76 4.07
N GLU A 60 22.91 14.19 4.17
CA GLU A 60 23.48 15.22 3.29
C GLU A 60 23.68 14.67 1.87
N ASP A 61 24.13 13.42 1.75
CA ASP A 61 24.20 12.74 0.46
C ASP A 61 22.80 12.57 -0.15
N LEU A 62 21.80 12.14 0.64
CA LEU A 62 20.41 12.04 0.18
C LEU A 62 19.87 13.38 -0.34
N LYS A 63 20.10 14.47 0.41
CA LYS A 63 19.71 15.83 0.00
C LYS A 63 20.40 16.22 -1.31
N THR A 64 21.66 15.83 -1.49
CA THR A 64 22.44 16.10 -2.72
C THR A 64 21.84 15.37 -3.91
N ARG A 65 21.54 14.06 -3.77
CA ARG A 65 20.93 13.25 -4.83
C ARG A 65 19.55 13.77 -5.23
N LEU A 66 18.70 14.14 -4.27
CA LEU A 66 17.40 14.74 -4.54
C LEU A 66 17.50 16.08 -5.28
N ASN A 67 18.42 16.95 -4.88
CA ASN A 67 18.65 18.21 -5.58
C ASN A 67 19.16 17.98 -7.00
N ALA A 68 20.02 16.98 -7.22
CA ALA A 68 20.50 16.62 -8.55
C ALA A 68 19.34 16.16 -9.45
N LEU A 69 18.48 15.26 -8.96
CA LEU A 69 17.28 14.81 -9.69
C LEU A 69 16.37 15.98 -10.08
N VAL A 70 16.06 16.88 -9.14
CA VAL A 70 15.25 18.08 -9.41
C VAL A 70 15.89 18.96 -10.49
N LYS A 71 17.20 19.21 -10.38
CA LYS A 71 17.94 20.03 -11.37
C LYS A 71 17.91 19.39 -12.76
N THR A 72 18.09 18.07 -12.85
CA THR A 72 17.99 17.32 -14.10
C THR A 72 16.60 17.47 -14.73
N CYS A 73 15.54 17.35 -13.94
CA CYS A 73 14.17 17.61 -14.44
C CYS A 73 13.99 19.06 -14.91
N GLN A 74 14.43 20.05 -14.15
CA GLN A 74 14.31 21.47 -14.55
C GLN A 74 15.09 21.78 -15.82
N ALA A 75 16.27 21.18 -16.01
CA ALA A 75 17.07 21.32 -17.23
C ALA A 75 16.41 20.63 -18.44
N SER A 76 15.73 19.51 -18.21
CA SER A 76 15.00 18.76 -19.25
C SER A 76 13.75 19.48 -19.74
N PHE A 77 13.10 20.27 -18.89
CA PHE A 77 11.83 20.94 -19.18
C PHE A 77 11.97 22.47 -19.14
N THR A 78 12.54 23.05 -20.19
CA THR A 78 12.83 24.50 -20.24
C THR A 78 11.66 25.36 -20.68
N THR A 79 10.61 24.79 -21.27
CA THR A 79 9.44 25.52 -21.78
C THR A 79 8.12 24.76 -21.55
N GLY A 80 7.00 25.47 -21.69
CA GLY A 80 5.67 24.86 -21.66
C GLY A 80 5.15 24.43 -20.27
N PRO A 81 4.09 23.62 -20.23
CA PRO A 81 3.46 23.16 -18.98
C PRO A 81 4.41 22.36 -18.08
N ASN A 82 5.28 21.53 -18.67
CA ASN A 82 6.22 20.70 -17.92
C ASN A 82 7.25 21.54 -17.15
N LYS A 83 7.68 22.69 -17.68
CA LYS A 83 8.52 23.64 -16.95
C LYS A 83 7.85 24.11 -15.66
N ARG A 84 6.57 24.51 -15.74
CA ARG A 84 5.80 24.98 -14.57
C ARG A 84 5.63 23.88 -13.54
N ILE A 85 5.41 22.64 -13.99
CA ILE A 85 5.32 21.47 -13.12
C ILE A 85 6.66 21.18 -12.46
N ALA A 86 7.77 21.27 -13.20
CA ALA A 86 9.13 21.11 -12.65
C ALA A 86 9.46 22.19 -11.62
N ASP A 87 9.09 23.45 -11.87
CA ASP A 87 9.30 24.57 -10.94
C ASP A 87 8.45 24.43 -9.65
N ASP A 88 7.19 23.99 -9.74
CA ASP A 88 6.36 23.66 -8.56
C ASP A 88 6.93 22.46 -7.79
N THR A 89 7.35 21.43 -8.52
CA THR A 89 7.97 20.23 -7.93
C THR A 89 9.23 20.61 -7.18
N ALA A 90 10.10 21.44 -7.75
CA ALA A 90 11.30 21.94 -7.09
C ALA A 90 10.97 22.63 -5.76
N LYS A 91 9.99 23.53 -5.73
CA LYS A 91 9.55 24.21 -4.49
C LYS A 91 9.07 23.23 -3.42
N ARG A 92 8.32 22.20 -3.82
CA ARG A 92 7.82 21.16 -2.91
C ARG A 92 8.96 20.31 -2.36
N ILE A 93 9.92 19.92 -3.20
CA ILE A 93 11.11 19.20 -2.73
C ILE A 93 11.94 20.07 -1.81
N GLN A 94 12.11 21.37 -2.08
CA GLN A 94 12.80 22.27 -1.13
C GLN A 94 12.09 22.35 0.23
N ALA A 95 10.75 22.30 0.27
CA ALA A 95 10.03 22.22 1.54
C ALA A 95 10.30 20.90 2.29
N MET A 96 10.41 19.77 1.58
CA MET A 96 10.81 18.49 2.16
C MET A 96 12.22 18.53 2.74
N LEU A 97 13.19 19.10 2.01
CA LEU A 97 14.57 19.22 2.50
C LEU A 97 14.62 20.07 3.77
N LYS A 98 13.85 21.16 3.81
CA LYS A 98 13.70 21.98 5.01
C LYS A 98 13.08 21.20 6.18
N ASP A 99 12.06 20.39 5.92
CA ASP A 99 11.47 19.54 6.98
C ASP A 99 12.49 18.51 7.51
N MET A 100 13.41 18.02 6.67
CA MET A 100 14.52 17.17 7.11
C MET A 100 15.53 17.93 7.97
N ASP A 101 15.91 19.15 7.58
CA ASP A 101 16.79 20.03 8.37
C ASP A 101 16.18 20.39 9.72
N ASP A 102 14.86 20.62 9.76
CA ASP A 102 14.13 20.96 10.98
C ASP A 102 13.82 19.70 11.84
N GLU A 103 14.36 18.52 11.50
CA GLU A 103 14.12 17.22 12.16
C GLU A 103 12.62 16.84 12.28
N LYS A 104 11.79 17.33 11.36
CA LYS A 104 10.34 17.06 11.31
C LYS A 104 9.99 15.77 10.59
N VAL A 105 10.96 15.15 9.93
CA VAL A 105 10.79 13.92 9.15
C VAL A 105 11.36 12.75 9.97
N ALA A 106 10.53 11.77 10.25
CA ALA A 106 10.95 10.59 11.02
C ALA A 106 11.98 9.75 10.23
N THR A 107 12.91 9.10 10.93
CA THR A 107 14.00 8.32 10.32
C THR A 107 13.50 7.26 9.33
N ASN A 108 12.42 6.55 9.65
CA ASN A 108 11.82 5.56 8.73
C ASN A 108 11.32 6.18 7.42
N VAL A 109 10.89 7.44 7.45
CA VAL A 109 10.47 8.19 6.26
C VAL A 109 11.69 8.61 5.45
N ILE A 110 12.78 9.01 6.11
CA ILE A 110 14.07 9.31 5.45
C ILE A 110 14.60 8.07 4.73
N VAL A 111 14.57 6.90 5.38
CA VAL A 111 14.94 5.60 4.77
C VAL A 111 14.12 5.35 3.50
N ALA A 112 12.78 5.47 3.60
CA ALA A 112 11.90 5.27 2.44
C ALA A 112 12.17 6.27 1.31
N ILE A 113 12.47 7.54 1.62
CA ILE A 113 12.83 8.53 0.62
C ILE A 113 14.17 8.17 -0.04
N SER A 114 15.14 7.66 0.73
CA SER A 114 16.42 7.16 0.21
C SER A 114 16.21 6.00 -0.76
N ASP A 115 15.40 5.01 -0.39
CA ASP A 115 15.07 3.86 -1.25
C ASP A 115 14.33 4.27 -2.53
N LEU A 116 13.47 5.29 -2.43
CA LEU A 116 12.78 5.88 -3.58
C LEU A 116 13.76 6.60 -4.51
N CYS A 117 14.71 7.36 -3.95
CA CYS A 117 15.77 8.03 -4.72
C CYS A 117 16.62 7.00 -5.48
N GLN A 118 17.00 5.92 -4.81
CA GLN A 118 17.70 4.79 -5.43
C GLN A 118 16.91 4.20 -6.60
N GLY A 119 15.59 4.00 -6.42
CA GLY A 119 14.72 3.54 -7.51
C GLY A 119 14.69 4.49 -8.71
N LEU A 120 14.70 5.82 -8.49
CA LEU A 120 14.78 6.80 -9.56
C LEU A 120 16.11 6.75 -10.33
N GLU A 121 17.22 6.57 -9.62
CA GLU A 121 18.56 6.45 -10.21
C GLU A 121 18.70 5.17 -11.04
N GLU A 122 18.12 4.07 -10.55
CA GLU A 122 18.05 2.77 -11.24
C GLU A 122 17.01 2.73 -12.38
N LYS A 123 16.22 3.81 -12.54
CA LYS A 123 15.05 3.87 -13.45
C LYS A 123 14.00 2.79 -13.16
N ASP A 124 13.94 2.32 -11.92
CA ASP A 124 12.90 1.43 -11.40
C ASP A 124 11.71 2.27 -10.90
N TRP A 125 10.90 2.71 -11.85
CA TRP A 125 9.73 3.55 -11.58
C TRP A 125 8.67 2.84 -10.74
N GLU A 126 8.53 1.52 -10.89
CA GLU A 126 7.55 0.73 -10.15
C GLU A 126 7.91 0.67 -8.66
N LYS A 127 9.19 0.42 -8.33
CA LYS A 127 9.71 0.49 -6.97
C LYS A 127 9.49 1.87 -6.37
N ALA A 128 9.88 2.94 -7.08
CA ALA A 128 9.70 4.32 -6.62
C ALA A 128 8.21 4.64 -6.34
N LEU A 129 7.30 4.26 -7.25
CA LEU A 129 5.86 4.44 -7.09
C LEU A 129 5.28 3.61 -5.94
N THR A 130 5.80 2.41 -5.70
CA THR A 130 5.36 1.55 -4.60
C THR A 130 5.70 2.16 -3.26
N ILE A 131 6.92 2.65 -3.09
CA ILE A 131 7.35 3.36 -1.88
C ILE A 131 6.56 4.64 -1.69
N HIS A 132 6.35 5.42 -2.77
CA HIS A 132 5.52 6.62 -2.74
C HIS A 132 4.09 6.35 -2.24
N ARG A 133 3.45 5.29 -2.73
CA ARG A 133 2.11 4.88 -2.26
C ARG A 133 2.11 4.54 -0.78
N GLN A 134 3.14 3.84 -0.29
CA GLN A 134 3.26 3.52 1.14
C GLN A 134 3.35 4.81 1.97
N LEU A 135 4.21 5.75 1.57
CA LEU A 135 4.32 7.06 2.23
C LEU A 135 3.01 7.85 2.21
N MET A 136 2.24 7.78 1.13
CA MET A 136 0.91 8.39 1.05
C MET A 136 -0.09 7.80 2.05
N THR A 137 0.08 6.55 2.48
CA THR A 137 -0.81 5.93 3.48
C THR A 137 -0.47 6.32 4.91
N THR A 138 0.79 6.62 5.21
CA THR A 138 1.25 6.84 6.60
C THR A 138 1.59 8.30 6.92
N GLU A 139 2.07 9.06 5.93
CA GLU A 139 2.65 10.39 6.13
C GLU A 139 1.85 11.54 5.48
N TYR A 140 0.78 11.24 4.75
CA TYR A 140 0.06 12.26 3.97
C TYR A 140 -0.49 13.43 4.79
N GLU A 141 -1.00 13.18 6.00
CA GLU A 141 -1.59 14.22 6.84
C GLU A 141 -0.56 15.30 7.24
N ARG A 142 0.68 14.89 7.49
CA ARG A 142 1.77 15.79 7.91
C ARG A 142 2.53 16.38 6.72
N HIS A 143 2.73 15.57 5.68
CA HIS A 143 3.72 15.81 4.64
C HIS A 143 3.13 15.85 3.22
N GLY A 144 1.79 15.87 3.10
CA GLY A 144 1.08 15.72 1.83
C GLY A 144 1.50 16.71 0.73
N SER A 145 1.85 17.94 1.11
CA SER A 145 2.29 18.96 0.15
C SER A 145 3.52 18.50 -0.65
N TRP A 146 4.57 18.03 0.03
CA TRP A 146 5.79 17.60 -0.65
C TRP A 146 5.73 16.16 -1.13
N LEU A 147 4.88 15.30 -0.55
CA LEU A 147 4.61 13.96 -1.09
C LEU A 147 3.95 14.00 -2.47
N LEU A 148 3.09 14.98 -2.75
CA LEU A 148 2.59 15.23 -4.10
C LEU A 148 3.69 15.72 -5.05
N GLY A 149 4.66 16.48 -4.53
CA GLY A 149 5.87 16.86 -5.26
C GLY A 149 6.71 15.64 -5.62
N LEU A 150 6.86 14.69 -4.70
CA LEU A 150 7.64 13.46 -4.92
C LEU A 150 7.04 12.60 -6.03
N LYS A 151 5.70 12.46 -6.09
CA LYS A 151 5.04 11.78 -7.23
C LYS A 151 5.35 12.45 -8.57
N ARG A 152 5.30 13.78 -8.60
CA ARG A 152 5.61 14.55 -9.81
C ARG A 152 7.07 14.43 -10.21
N LEU A 153 7.98 14.34 -9.24
CA LEU A 153 9.40 14.09 -9.51
C LEU A 153 9.59 12.74 -10.20
N ILE A 154 8.90 11.69 -9.77
CA ILE A 154 8.90 10.39 -10.46
C ILE A 154 8.41 10.56 -11.91
N ASP A 155 7.25 11.18 -12.11
CA ASP A 155 6.65 11.36 -13.44
C ASP A 155 7.53 12.21 -14.38
N LEU A 156 8.21 13.22 -13.84
CA LEU A 156 9.14 14.07 -14.59
C LEU A 156 10.43 13.33 -14.92
N SER A 157 10.93 12.48 -14.01
CA SER A 157 12.15 11.68 -14.22
C SER A 157 11.93 10.62 -15.29
N GLU A 158 10.76 9.97 -15.30
CA GLU A 158 10.37 9.02 -16.35
C GLU A 158 10.23 9.69 -17.72
N LYS A 159 9.69 10.91 -17.76
CA LYS A 159 9.51 11.69 -19.00
C LYS A 159 10.77 12.39 -19.49
N ALA A 160 11.76 12.60 -18.62
CA ALA A 160 12.99 13.28 -18.99
C ALA A 160 13.71 12.43 -20.05
N PRO A 161 14.29 13.06 -21.09
CA PRO A 161 15.08 12.32 -22.06
C PRO A 161 16.22 11.63 -21.30
N SER A 162 16.32 10.30 -21.46
CA SER A 162 17.43 9.53 -20.92
C SER A 162 18.73 10.15 -21.40
N SER A 163 19.44 10.84 -20.50
CA SER A 163 20.80 11.34 -20.77
C SER A 163 21.76 10.18 -20.94
#